data_AF-A0A519LI60-F1
#
_entry.id   AF-A0A519LI60-F1
#
_cell.length_a   1.000
_cell.length_b   1.000
_cell.length_c   1.000
_cell.angle_alpha   90.00
_cell.angle_beta   90.00
_cell.angle_gamma   90.00
#
_symmetry.space_group_name_H-M   'P 1'
#
loop_
_entity.id
_entity.type
_entity.pdbx_description
1 polymer ?
#
loop_
_entity_poly.entity_id
_entity_poly.type
_entity_poly.pdbx_seq_one_letter_code
_entity_poly.pdbx_strand_id
1 'polypeptide(L)'
;MSLPKDHTAETKKLLKKVSKDKIAKWLLEEGYYPEQYIVPPSFKVNQFNLQLNPFFEIDNTTAGQPKFEPEKEELINISFPKTELTDRTFGIIAPKIYHDIIWYLTNDWDTILKSLFRANNKIHSYSFPIPITSKNEGEIGSLRAGRMIYEYLEMAENDLVAEAYNYKYILKSDIKNFYPSIYTHSIAWAIHTKETIRKRGNRNKFNDYVGLVLDKLFQYSNDGCTNGIAIGPAISDLIAEIILSAVDTECSKIMIAKGIDFIGVRFKDDYRFLCHSKQDAKLIIKTLQKQMALFNLTLNESKSQVIGLPEGLFREWTAEYQPFSLRYRKKISYKRFENSFRGTLNVDKRFEGTGVVDRFLSELYTKNQQLKFNFKDKELLKAISLLLMLKERRNKSFPQILGIIEQIIEQNKGKVKTVSKISSVFENLLNEKLKSIDDNQYDLLWLSYFVKSLDLFPIAFPKKINSELIKSLKNNKVEFFKPIPTDIKLFETVKKPTKNVLLLKHLAIFKNEIVE
;
A
#
# COMPACT_ATOMS: atom_id res chain seq x y z
N MET A 1 5.17 24.18 19.28
CA MET A 1 4.70 23.71 17.97
C MET A 1 3.92 22.43 18.22
N SER A 2 2.93 22.08 17.40
CA SER A 2 2.19 20.84 17.60
C SER A 2 2.98 19.64 17.09
N LEU A 3 2.78 18.47 17.70
CA LEU A 3 3.49 17.23 17.32
C LEU A 3 3.37 16.89 15.81
N PRO A 4 2.21 17.06 15.14
CA PRO A 4 2.12 16.81 13.70
C PRO A 4 2.97 17.75 12.82
N LYS A 5 3.16 19.00 13.27
CA LYS A 5 4.03 19.94 12.59
C LYS A 5 5.49 19.51 12.69
N ASP A 6 5.89 19.06 13.88
CA ASP A 6 7.25 18.57 14.13
C ASP A 6 7.52 17.28 13.34
N HIS A 7 6.54 16.37 13.25
CA HIS A 7 6.60 15.20 12.37
C HIS A 7 6.90 15.58 10.91
N THR A 8 6.14 16.52 10.35
CA THR A 8 6.34 16.97 8.96
C THR A 8 7.72 17.61 8.76
N ALA A 9 8.17 18.42 9.72
CA ALA A 9 9.47 19.06 9.68
C ALA A 9 10.61 18.04 9.73
N GLU A 10 10.49 17.03 10.58
CA GLU A 10 11.47 15.95 10.70
C GLU A 10 11.50 15.08 9.44
N THR A 11 10.35 14.69 8.88
CA THR A 11 10.26 13.98 7.59
C THR A 11 10.98 14.75 6.48
N LYS A 12 10.77 16.07 6.38
CA LYS A 12 11.48 16.93 5.42
C LYS A 12 12.99 16.95 5.65
N LYS A 13 13.42 17.06 6.91
CA LYS A 13 14.83 17.10 7.31
C LYS A 13 15.53 15.78 6.99
N LEU A 14 14.92 14.65 7.34
CA LEU A 14 15.45 13.33 7.08
C LEU A 14 15.55 13.05 5.58
N LEU A 15 14.53 13.40 4.80
CA LEU A 15 14.54 13.19 3.35
C LEU A 15 15.68 13.95 2.67
N LYS A 16 15.95 15.19 3.09
CA LYS A 16 17.06 16.00 2.55
C LYS A 16 18.44 15.42 2.81
N LYS A 17 18.58 14.53 3.81
CA LYS A 17 19.85 13.84 4.11
C LYS A 17 20.09 12.63 3.20
N VAL A 18 19.08 12.16 2.48
CA VAL A 18 19.17 10.99 1.59
C VAL A 18 19.53 11.47 0.19
N SER A 19 20.51 10.80 -0.45
CA SER A 19 20.89 11.12 -1.83
C SER A 19 19.80 10.75 -2.83
N LYS A 20 19.73 11.49 -3.95
CA LYS A 20 18.78 11.24 -5.04
C LYS A 20 18.96 9.81 -5.60
N ASP A 21 20.20 9.34 -5.73
CA ASP A 21 20.50 8.00 -6.24
C ASP A 21 19.93 6.90 -5.34
N LYS A 22 20.02 7.06 -4.02
CA LYS A 22 19.42 6.10 -3.07
C LYS A 22 17.89 6.10 -3.20
N ILE A 23 17.27 7.27 -3.33
CA ILE A 23 15.82 7.42 -3.52
C ILE A 23 15.39 6.73 -4.82
N ALA A 24 16.07 7.01 -5.93
CA ALA A 24 15.81 6.42 -7.23
C ALA A 24 15.91 4.90 -7.18
N LYS A 25 17.03 4.38 -6.64
CA LYS A 25 17.26 2.95 -6.47
C LYS A 25 16.16 2.29 -5.65
N TRP A 26 15.78 2.88 -4.52
CA TRP A 26 14.72 2.33 -3.68
C TRP A 26 13.37 2.31 -4.40
N LEU A 27 13.02 3.37 -5.13
CA LEU A 27 11.78 3.41 -5.92
C LEU A 27 11.77 2.32 -7.01
N LEU A 28 12.90 2.12 -7.71
CA LEU A 28 13.05 1.10 -8.76
C LEU A 28 13.01 -0.33 -8.22
N GLU A 29 13.67 -0.61 -7.09
CA GLU A 29 13.81 -1.98 -6.57
C GLU A 29 12.70 -2.36 -5.58
N GLU A 30 12.41 -1.52 -4.59
CA GLU A 30 11.46 -1.83 -3.51
C GLU A 30 10.06 -1.22 -3.76
N GLY A 31 10.02 -0.12 -4.52
CA GLY A 31 8.81 0.66 -4.81
C GLY A 31 8.00 0.19 -6.03
N TYR A 32 8.52 -0.71 -6.85
CA TYR A 32 7.94 -1.08 -8.15
C TYR A 32 6.63 -1.86 -8.07
N TYR A 33 6.63 -3.01 -7.38
CA TYR A 33 5.43 -3.84 -7.20
C TYR A 33 4.38 -3.15 -6.31
N PRO A 34 3.20 -3.73 -6.04
CA PRO A 34 2.33 -3.34 -4.93
C PRO A 34 2.78 -3.88 -3.56
N GLU A 35 2.03 -3.58 -2.48
CA GLU A 35 2.35 -4.07 -1.14
C GLU A 35 2.50 -5.60 -1.07
N GLN A 36 3.32 -6.09 -0.13
CA GLN A 36 3.74 -7.50 -0.01
C GLN A 36 2.60 -8.53 0.11
N TYR A 37 1.39 -8.11 0.51
CA TYR A 37 0.22 -8.99 0.59
C TYR A 37 -0.53 -9.10 -0.76
N ILE A 38 -0.22 -8.27 -1.75
CA ILE A 38 -0.88 -8.28 -3.06
C ILE A 38 -0.26 -9.33 -3.99
N VAL A 39 1.08 -9.40 -4.03
CA VAL A 39 1.82 -10.34 -4.88
C VAL A 39 2.72 -11.27 -4.06
N PRO A 40 2.85 -12.55 -4.47
CA PRO A 40 3.79 -13.48 -3.84
C PRO A 40 5.25 -13.04 -3.92
N PRO A 41 6.14 -13.57 -3.05
CA PRO A 41 7.56 -13.19 -2.99
C PRO A 41 8.35 -13.34 -4.30
N SER A 42 7.87 -14.14 -5.26
CA SER A 42 8.50 -14.28 -6.58
C SER A 42 8.38 -13.01 -7.44
N PHE A 43 7.39 -12.16 -7.19
CA PHE A 43 7.25 -10.86 -7.86
C PHE A 43 8.07 -9.82 -7.11
N LYS A 44 9.38 -9.92 -7.31
CA LYS A 44 10.38 -9.08 -6.67
C LYS A 44 11.36 -8.58 -7.72
N VAL A 45 11.69 -7.30 -7.64
CA VAL A 45 12.76 -6.73 -8.44
C VAL A 45 14.11 -7.18 -7.87
N ASN A 46 14.85 -7.95 -8.65
CA ASN A 46 16.20 -8.39 -8.30
C ASN A 46 17.27 -7.40 -8.80
N GLN A 47 16.95 -6.64 -9.84
CA GLN A 47 17.82 -5.64 -10.43
C GLN A 47 16.96 -4.67 -11.25
N PHE A 48 17.09 -3.37 -11.01
CA PHE A 48 16.50 -2.33 -11.84
C PHE A 48 17.29 -1.05 -11.67
N ASN A 49 18.21 -0.81 -12.59
CA ASN A 49 19.12 0.32 -12.51
C ASN A 49 18.51 1.56 -13.14
N LEU A 50 18.79 2.73 -12.54
CA LEU A 50 18.51 4.01 -13.19
C LEU A 50 19.53 4.22 -14.30
N GLN A 51 19.06 4.37 -15.53
CA GLN A 51 19.87 4.64 -16.70
C GLN A 51 20.31 6.11 -16.73
N LEU A 52 21.41 6.38 -17.46
CA LEU A 52 21.90 7.76 -17.64
C LEU A 52 20.90 8.62 -18.40
N ASN A 53 20.24 8.04 -19.41
CA ASN A 53 19.23 8.70 -20.24
C ASN A 53 17.86 8.01 -20.03
N PRO A 54 16.74 8.72 -20.23
CA PRO A 54 15.43 8.11 -20.21
C PRO A 54 15.25 7.21 -21.45
N PHE A 55 14.31 6.26 -21.38
CA PHE A 55 13.92 5.46 -22.55
C PHE A 55 13.16 6.30 -23.59
N PHE A 56 12.44 7.32 -23.14
CA PHE A 56 11.69 8.27 -23.94
C PHE A 56 12.22 9.68 -23.69
N GLU A 57 12.90 10.24 -24.71
CA GLU A 57 13.42 11.61 -24.69
C GLU A 57 12.38 12.61 -25.20
N ILE A 58 12.53 13.88 -24.80
CA ILE A 58 11.74 14.97 -25.37
C ILE A 58 12.32 15.32 -26.74
N ASP A 59 11.50 15.19 -27.77
CA ASP A 59 11.85 15.55 -29.14
C ASP A 59 11.89 17.07 -29.29
N ASN A 60 13.09 17.58 -29.61
CA ASN A 60 13.39 19.00 -29.81
C ASN A 60 13.69 19.35 -31.27
N THR A 61 13.38 18.47 -32.23
CA THR A 61 13.66 18.69 -33.66
C THR A 61 12.94 19.91 -34.23
N THR A 62 11.74 20.24 -33.73
CA THR A 62 11.00 21.44 -34.14
C THR A 62 11.23 22.57 -33.14
N ALA A 63 11.94 23.61 -33.57
CA ALA A 63 12.28 24.76 -32.73
C ALA A 63 11.03 25.38 -32.08
N GLY A 64 11.04 25.46 -30.75
CA GLY A 64 9.96 26.05 -29.96
C GLY A 64 8.71 25.17 -29.80
N GLN A 65 8.71 23.93 -30.30
CA GLN A 65 7.60 22.97 -30.13
C GLN A 65 8.13 21.61 -29.69
N PRO A 66 8.62 21.48 -28.44
CA PRO A 66 9.04 20.18 -27.95
C PRO A 66 7.86 19.19 -27.94
N LYS A 67 8.11 17.97 -28.41
CA LYS A 67 7.14 16.89 -28.42
C LYS A 67 7.58 15.79 -27.45
N PHE A 68 6.61 15.14 -26.83
CA PHE A 68 6.87 14.03 -25.92
C PHE A 68 5.80 12.96 -26.10
N GLU A 69 6.19 11.88 -26.74
CA GLU A 69 5.30 10.79 -27.18
C GLU A 69 5.92 9.44 -26.79
N PRO A 70 5.86 9.07 -25.49
CA PRO A 70 6.30 7.76 -25.06
C PRO A 70 5.46 6.64 -25.71
N GLU A 71 5.97 5.41 -25.69
CA GLU A 71 5.19 4.24 -26.10
C GLU A 71 4.02 4.05 -25.13
N LYS A 72 2.85 3.67 -25.67
CA LYS A 72 1.64 3.47 -24.88
C LYS A 72 1.59 2.02 -24.39
N GLU A 73 1.32 1.83 -23.11
CA GLU A 73 1.32 0.54 -22.43
C GLU A 73 0.04 0.35 -21.60
N GLU A 74 -0.35 -0.90 -21.40
CA GLU A 74 -1.42 -1.28 -20.49
C GLU A 74 -0.87 -1.65 -19.11
N LEU A 75 -1.64 -1.42 -18.05
CA LEU A 75 -1.30 -1.91 -16.72
C LEU A 75 -1.49 -3.42 -16.63
N ILE A 76 -0.54 -4.11 -16.00
CA ILE A 76 -0.82 -5.47 -15.52
C ILE A 76 -1.63 -5.35 -14.23
N ASN A 77 -2.90 -5.72 -14.33
CA ASN A 77 -3.88 -5.57 -13.26
C ASN A 77 -3.96 -6.79 -12.36
N ILE A 78 -4.16 -6.55 -11.06
CA ILE A 78 -4.41 -7.55 -10.03
C ILE A 78 -5.71 -7.18 -9.33
N SER A 79 -6.75 -7.97 -9.53
CA SER A 79 -8.01 -7.78 -8.80
C SER A 79 -7.87 -8.29 -7.38
N PHE A 80 -7.89 -7.39 -6.40
CA PHE A 80 -7.87 -7.72 -4.98
C PHE A 80 -9.29 -7.62 -4.40
N PRO A 81 -9.91 -8.72 -3.97
CA PRO A 81 -11.29 -8.69 -3.51
C PRO A 81 -11.45 -7.95 -2.18
N LYS A 82 -12.29 -6.91 -2.15
CA LYS A 82 -12.54 -6.10 -0.95
C LYS A 82 -13.80 -6.56 -0.21
N THR A 83 -14.86 -6.84 -0.95
CA THR A 83 -16.14 -7.39 -0.48
C THR A 83 -16.65 -8.37 -1.54
N GLU A 84 -17.74 -9.10 -1.28
CA GLU A 84 -18.36 -9.98 -2.29
C GLU A 84 -18.72 -9.26 -3.61
N LEU A 85 -19.00 -7.95 -3.56
CA LEU A 85 -19.44 -7.16 -4.72
C LEU A 85 -18.39 -6.18 -5.26
N THR A 86 -17.24 -6.02 -4.60
CA THR A 86 -16.28 -4.96 -4.99
C THR A 86 -14.84 -5.41 -4.85
N ASP A 87 -14.06 -5.06 -5.87
CA ASP A 87 -12.63 -5.32 -5.93
C ASP A 87 -11.85 -4.00 -5.93
N ARG A 88 -10.61 -4.08 -5.45
CA ARG A 88 -9.60 -3.04 -5.65
C ARG A 88 -8.60 -3.55 -6.68
N THR A 89 -8.52 -2.89 -7.82
CA THR A 89 -7.56 -3.25 -8.86
C THR A 89 -6.21 -2.58 -8.60
N PHE A 90 -5.19 -3.37 -8.30
CA PHE A 90 -3.80 -2.92 -8.25
C PHE A 90 -3.18 -3.01 -9.64
N GLY A 91 -2.25 -2.11 -9.95
CA GLY A 91 -1.61 -2.04 -11.26
C GLY A 91 -0.09 -2.09 -11.17
N ILE A 92 0.54 -2.81 -12.10
CA ILE A 92 1.99 -2.77 -12.34
C ILE A 92 2.22 -2.00 -13.63
N ILE A 93 3.06 -0.97 -13.56
CA ILE A 93 3.41 -0.08 -14.68
C ILE A 93 4.53 -0.72 -15.51
N ALA A 94 4.48 -0.58 -16.84
CA ALA A 94 5.53 -1.05 -17.73
C ALA A 94 6.92 -0.48 -17.32
N PRO A 95 7.99 -1.30 -17.32
CA PRO A 95 9.26 -0.93 -16.71
C PRO A 95 9.91 0.30 -17.34
N LYS A 96 9.85 0.47 -18.67
CA LYS A 96 10.43 1.66 -19.33
C LYS A 96 9.75 2.96 -18.89
N ILE A 97 8.41 2.95 -18.82
CA ILE A 97 7.64 4.11 -18.36
C ILE A 97 7.90 4.35 -16.86
N TYR A 98 7.91 3.30 -16.04
CA TYR A 98 8.20 3.41 -14.61
C TYR A 98 9.57 4.02 -14.34
N HIS A 99 10.58 3.56 -15.08
CA HIS A 99 11.93 4.12 -15.07
C HIS A 99 11.92 5.61 -15.37
N ASP A 100 11.29 6.02 -16.47
CA ASP A 100 11.31 7.41 -16.91
C ASP A 100 10.56 8.33 -15.94
N ILE A 101 9.48 7.87 -15.31
CA ILE A 101 8.81 8.62 -14.24
C ILE A 101 9.82 8.97 -13.14
N ILE A 102 10.64 8.00 -12.73
CA ILE A 102 11.67 8.20 -11.70
C ILE A 102 12.82 9.07 -12.22
N TRP A 103 13.26 8.86 -13.46
CA TRP A 103 14.34 9.63 -14.08
C TRP A 103 14.01 11.13 -14.16
N TYR A 104 12.85 11.49 -14.72
CA TYR A 104 12.43 12.90 -14.82
C TYR A 104 12.17 13.51 -13.44
N LEU A 105 11.57 12.75 -12.52
CA LEU A 105 11.28 13.21 -11.15
C LEU A 105 12.55 13.48 -10.33
N THR A 106 13.58 12.64 -10.49
CA THR A 106 14.86 12.79 -9.76
C THR A 106 15.73 13.90 -10.35
N ASN A 107 15.66 14.13 -11.66
CA ASN A 107 16.33 15.25 -12.30
C ASN A 107 15.79 16.62 -11.86
N ASP A 108 14.49 16.74 -11.60
CA ASP A 108 13.87 17.97 -11.05
C ASP A 108 13.47 17.83 -9.57
N TRP A 109 14.27 17.09 -8.79
CA TRP A 109 13.95 16.73 -7.41
C TRP A 109 13.69 17.92 -6.49
N ASP A 110 14.36 19.06 -6.69
CA ASP A 110 14.16 20.24 -5.84
C ASP A 110 12.76 20.84 -6.01
N THR A 111 12.22 20.84 -7.22
CA THR A 111 10.85 21.25 -7.51
C THR A 111 9.85 20.27 -6.88
N ILE A 112 10.15 18.98 -6.93
CA ILE A 112 9.34 17.93 -6.30
C ILE A 112 9.33 18.07 -4.78
N LEU A 113 10.48 18.30 -4.14
CA LEU A 113 10.58 18.56 -2.71
C LEU A 113 9.80 19.80 -2.28
N LYS A 114 9.87 20.90 -3.05
CA LYS A 114 9.06 22.11 -2.81
C LYS A 114 7.56 21.82 -2.92
N SER A 115 7.18 20.95 -3.86
CA SER A 115 5.79 20.57 -4.11
C SER A 115 5.21 19.68 -3.00
N LEU A 116 6.03 18.82 -2.40
CA LEU A 116 5.68 17.97 -1.25
C LEU A 116 5.58 18.78 0.05
N PHE A 117 6.57 19.65 0.32
CA PHE A 117 6.68 20.39 1.58
C PHE A 117 6.46 21.90 1.40
N ARG A 118 5.23 22.25 1.06
CA ARG A 118 4.77 23.62 0.82
C ARG A 118 4.75 24.46 2.09
N ALA A 119 5.09 25.74 1.95
CA ALA A 119 4.91 26.72 3.02
C ALA A 119 3.42 26.93 3.32
N ASN A 120 3.10 27.30 4.56
CA ASN A 120 1.74 27.57 5.04
C ASN A 120 0.76 26.37 5.04
N ASN A 121 1.25 25.16 4.78
CA ASN A 121 0.45 23.95 4.96
C ASN A 121 0.30 23.63 6.47
N LYS A 122 -0.95 23.54 6.96
CA LYS A 122 -1.34 23.16 8.33
C LYS A 122 -1.98 21.77 8.41
N ILE A 123 -2.00 21.02 7.31
CA ILE A 123 -2.44 19.63 7.25
C ILE A 123 -1.20 18.76 7.07
N HIS A 124 -0.93 17.93 8.07
CA HIS A 124 0.33 17.20 8.21
C HIS A 124 0.17 15.75 7.75
N SER A 125 0.90 15.38 6.71
CA SER A 125 0.87 14.01 6.14
C SER A 125 1.76 13.06 6.94
N TYR A 126 1.21 11.89 7.28
CA TYR A 126 1.91 10.74 7.86
C TYR A 126 2.08 9.61 6.83
N SER A 127 1.76 9.84 5.56
CA SER A 127 1.78 8.81 4.49
C SER A 127 2.94 8.97 3.52
N PHE A 128 4.08 9.49 3.97
CA PHE A 128 5.24 9.63 3.09
C PHE A 128 5.73 8.24 2.61
N PRO A 129 5.80 7.98 1.29
CA PRO A 129 5.94 6.62 0.77
C PRO A 129 7.35 6.05 0.89
N ILE A 130 8.38 6.90 1.04
CA ILE A 130 9.78 6.47 1.16
C ILE A 130 10.14 6.31 2.65
N PRO A 131 10.63 5.13 3.09
CA PRO A 131 10.87 4.82 4.49
C PRO A 131 12.15 5.49 5.02
N ILE A 132 11.99 6.68 5.57
CA ILE A 132 13.05 7.45 6.22
C ILE A 132 12.90 7.43 7.73
N THR A 133 14.01 7.40 8.46
CA THR A 133 13.99 7.33 9.93
C THR A 133 15.20 8.03 10.54
N SER A 134 15.00 8.63 11.71
CA SER A 134 16.08 9.20 12.52
C SER A 134 17.07 8.16 13.06
N LYS A 135 16.69 6.88 13.08
CA LYS A 135 17.59 5.79 13.51
C LYS A 135 18.74 5.55 12.53
N ASN A 136 18.50 5.76 11.24
CA ASN A 136 19.44 5.53 10.15
C ASN A 136 19.44 6.75 9.21
N GLU A 137 19.88 7.91 9.72
CA GLU A 137 19.89 9.14 8.93
C GLU A 137 20.75 8.99 7.66
N GLY A 138 20.26 9.51 6.52
CA GLY A 138 20.96 9.42 5.24
C GLY A 138 20.85 8.06 4.53
N GLU A 139 20.19 7.08 5.17
CA GLU A 139 19.84 5.80 4.59
C GLU A 139 18.33 5.66 4.41
N ILE A 140 17.93 4.73 3.54
CA ILE A 140 16.53 4.36 3.32
C ILE A 140 16.29 2.99 3.95
N GLY A 141 15.22 2.86 4.72
CA GLY A 141 14.81 1.59 5.27
C GLY A 141 14.35 0.60 4.19
N SER A 142 14.43 -0.69 4.47
CA SER A 142 13.86 -1.73 3.58
C SER A 142 12.36 -1.94 3.78
N LEU A 143 11.72 -1.20 4.71
CA LEU A 143 10.31 -1.39 5.04
C LEU A 143 9.42 -0.69 4.03
N ARG A 144 8.63 -1.48 3.30
CA ARG A 144 7.64 -0.96 2.37
C ARG A 144 6.39 -0.43 3.09
N ALA A 145 5.69 0.51 2.45
CA ALA A 145 4.48 1.19 2.94
C ALA A 145 3.41 0.28 3.59
N GLY A 146 3.23 -0.96 3.13
CA GLY A 146 2.25 -1.90 3.70
C GLY A 146 2.39 -2.14 5.21
N ARG A 147 3.63 -2.20 5.72
CA ARG A 147 3.94 -2.26 7.15
C ARG A 147 3.84 -0.88 7.81
N MET A 148 4.23 0.16 7.07
CA MET A 148 4.17 1.55 7.53
C MET A 148 2.75 2.08 7.72
N ILE A 149 1.73 1.52 7.04
CA ILE A 149 0.33 1.96 7.16
C ILE A 149 -0.14 1.96 8.60
N TYR A 150 0.07 0.85 9.33
CA TYR A 150 -0.41 0.75 10.70
C TYR A 150 0.42 1.60 11.65
N GLU A 151 1.75 1.64 11.46
CA GLU A 151 2.66 2.43 12.30
C GLU A 151 2.38 3.92 12.16
N TYR A 152 2.26 4.44 10.94
CA TYR A 152 1.99 5.86 10.70
C TYR A 152 0.58 6.28 11.08
N LEU A 153 -0.42 5.43 10.87
CA LEU A 153 -1.78 5.72 11.32
C LEU A 153 -1.84 5.78 12.86
N GLU A 154 -1.13 4.88 13.55
CA GLU A 154 -1.00 4.92 15.01
C GLU A 154 -0.21 6.14 15.48
N MET A 155 0.87 6.54 14.79
CA MET A 155 1.59 7.78 15.08
C MET A 155 0.70 9.01 14.96
N ALA A 156 -0.05 9.14 13.85
CA ALA A 156 -0.98 10.24 13.65
C ALA A 156 -2.06 10.27 14.76
N GLU A 157 -2.60 9.11 15.13
CA GLU A 157 -3.57 8.98 16.22
C GLU A 157 -3.00 9.39 17.58
N ASN A 158 -1.78 8.95 17.91
CA ASN A 158 -1.12 9.28 19.16
C ASN A 158 -0.82 10.78 19.27
N ASP A 159 -0.30 11.38 18.19
CA ASP A 159 -0.02 12.81 18.15
C ASP A 159 -1.31 13.64 18.26
N LEU A 160 -2.40 13.20 17.61
CA LEU A 160 -3.71 13.83 17.78
C LEU A 160 -4.23 13.73 19.21
N VAL A 161 -4.08 12.58 19.88
CA VAL A 161 -4.51 12.40 21.28
C VAL A 161 -3.78 13.38 22.20
N ALA A 162 -2.46 13.53 22.02
CA ALA A 162 -1.64 14.42 22.82
C ALA A 162 -2.04 15.90 22.67
N GLU A 163 -2.57 16.29 21.52
CA GLU A 163 -3.02 17.66 21.23
C GLU A 163 -4.52 17.89 21.52
N ALA A 164 -5.29 16.81 21.68
CA ALA A 164 -6.76 16.86 21.71
C ALA A 164 -7.35 17.69 22.86
N TYR A 165 -6.63 17.84 23.98
CA TYR A 165 -7.10 18.61 25.14
C TYR A 165 -7.34 20.10 24.84
N ASN A 166 -6.73 20.62 23.77
CA ASN A 166 -6.93 22.00 23.31
C ASN A 166 -8.19 22.18 22.45
N TYR A 167 -8.91 21.11 22.10
CA TYR A 167 -10.01 21.13 21.14
C TYR A 167 -11.25 20.43 21.70
N LYS A 168 -12.40 20.59 21.02
CA LYS A 168 -13.69 20.01 21.46
C LYS A 168 -14.23 18.94 20.53
N TYR A 169 -13.79 18.92 19.26
CA TYR A 169 -14.31 18.03 18.24
C TYR A 169 -13.19 17.45 17.38
N ILE A 170 -13.41 16.21 16.93
CA ILE A 170 -12.64 15.59 15.85
C ILE A 170 -13.55 15.41 14.62
N LEU A 171 -13.10 15.93 13.49
CA LEU A 171 -13.68 15.67 12.16
C LEU A 171 -12.85 14.57 11.50
N LYS A 172 -13.50 13.51 11.03
CA LYS A 172 -12.90 12.47 10.19
C LYS A 172 -13.50 12.52 8.79
N SER A 173 -12.70 12.31 7.76
CA SER A 173 -13.15 12.25 6.37
C SER A 173 -12.21 11.38 5.53
N ASP A 174 -12.64 10.96 4.36
CA ASP A 174 -11.95 10.03 3.46
C ASP A 174 -12.18 10.48 2.01
N ILE A 175 -11.24 10.27 1.10
CA ILE A 175 -11.45 10.57 -0.33
C ILE A 175 -12.13 9.37 -0.99
N LYS A 176 -13.23 9.62 -1.70
CA LYS A 176 -13.95 8.58 -2.44
C LYS A 176 -13.12 8.15 -3.66
N ASN A 177 -12.86 6.84 -3.78
CA ASN A 177 -12.22 6.22 -4.94
C ASN A 177 -10.91 6.92 -5.37
N PHE A 178 -10.03 7.21 -4.41
CA PHE A 178 -8.96 8.18 -4.58
C PHE A 178 -8.09 7.98 -5.84
N TYR A 179 -7.28 6.92 -5.92
CA TYR A 179 -6.34 6.74 -7.04
C TYR A 179 -7.02 6.65 -8.40
N PRO A 180 -8.15 5.90 -8.58
CA PRO A 180 -8.85 5.89 -9.86
C PRO A 180 -9.51 7.23 -10.22
N SER A 181 -9.74 8.12 -9.25
CA SER A 181 -10.27 9.46 -9.47
C SER A 181 -9.19 10.53 -9.73
N ILE A 182 -7.89 10.20 -9.62
CA ILE A 182 -6.82 11.16 -9.90
C ILE A 182 -6.85 11.53 -11.40
N TYR A 183 -7.10 12.80 -11.70
CA TYR A 183 -6.97 13.35 -13.04
C TYR A 183 -5.50 13.63 -13.33
N THR A 184 -4.90 12.96 -14.31
CA THR A 184 -3.45 12.99 -14.61
C THR A 184 -2.91 14.41 -14.85
N HIS A 185 -3.64 15.26 -15.57
CA HIS A 185 -3.24 16.67 -15.77
C HIS A 185 -3.12 17.46 -14.46
N SER A 186 -3.77 17.01 -13.39
CA SER A 186 -3.67 17.62 -12.07
C SER A 186 -2.29 17.45 -11.44
N ILE A 187 -1.47 16.50 -11.91
CA ILE A 187 -0.05 16.35 -11.55
C ILE A 187 0.72 17.63 -11.92
N ALA A 188 0.57 18.08 -13.17
CA ALA A 188 1.18 19.34 -13.63
C ALA A 188 0.65 20.54 -12.86
N TRP A 189 -0.64 20.56 -12.53
CA TRP A 189 -1.24 21.65 -11.74
C TRP A 189 -0.74 21.68 -10.30
N ALA A 190 -0.54 20.52 -9.69
CA ALA A 190 -0.01 20.42 -8.36
C ALA A 190 1.42 20.96 -8.35
N ILE A 191 2.30 20.48 -9.24
CA ILE A 191 3.72 20.87 -9.26
C ILE A 191 3.90 22.35 -9.65
N HIS A 192 3.28 22.77 -10.76
CA HIS A 192 3.58 24.06 -11.42
C HIS A 192 2.47 25.10 -11.30
N THR A 193 1.38 24.80 -10.60
CA THR A 193 0.11 25.56 -10.55
C THR A 193 -0.73 25.47 -11.83
N LYS A 194 -2.05 25.40 -11.64
CA LYS A 194 -3.04 25.33 -12.72
C LYS A 194 -3.00 26.58 -13.62
N GLU A 195 -2.74 27.76 -13.05
CA GLU A 195 -2.64 29.02 -13.78
C GLU A 195 -1.46 28.99 -14.77
N THR A 196 -0.27 28.65 -14.29
CA THR A 196 0.96 28.61 -15.11
C THR A 196 0.85 27.62 -16.25
N ILE A 197 0.38 26.40 -15.99
CA ILE A 197 0.22 25.36 -17.02
C ILE A 197 -0.83 25.76 -18.08
N ARG A 198 -1.87 26.50 -17.69
CA ARG A 198 -2.94 26.92 -18.61
C ARG A 198 -2.63 28.20 -19.39
N LYS A 199 -1.54 28.92 -19.09
CA LYS A 199 -1.08 30.05 -19.92
C LYS A 199 -0.85 29.59 -21.37
N ARG A 200 -1.23 30.44 -22.33
CA ARG A 200 -1.12 30.14 -23.76
C ARG A 200 0.32 29.76 -24.10
N GLY A 201 0.49 28.63 -24.79
CA GLY A 201 1.80 28.12 -25.20
C GLY A 201 2.53 27.26 -24.15
N ASN A 202 2.05 27.18 -22.90
CA ASN A 202 2.75 26.38 -21.87
C ASN A 202 2.41 24.89 -21.87
N ARG A 203 1.27 24.48 -22.44
CA ARG A 203 0.77 23.09 -22.37
C ARG A 203 1.68 22.05 -23.04
N ASN A 204 2.57 22.47 -23.93
CA ASN A 204 3.49 21.59 -24.64
C ASN A 204 4.96 21.89 -24.27
N LYS A 205 5.22 22.71 -23.24
CA LYS A 205 6.59 23.04 -22.83
C LYS A 205 7.17 21.96 -21.91
N PHE A 206 7.35 20.76 -22.46
CA PHE A 206 7.83 19.59 -21.72
C PHE A 206 9.22 19.82 -21.10
N ASN A 207 10.09 20.61 -21.76
CA ASN A 207 11.40 20.97 -21.22
C ASN A 207 11.34 21.88 -19.99
N ASP A 208 10.29 22.70 -19.88
CA ASP A 208 10.18 23.73 -18.84
C ASP A 208 9.39 23.22 -17.62
N TYR A 209 8.51 22.24 -17.83
CA TYR A 209 7.58 21.78 -16.81
C TYR A 209 7.58 20.26 -16.68
N VAL A 210 8.36 19.73 -15.75
CA VAL A 210 8.42 18.30 -15.44
C VAL A 210 7.04 17.66 -15.20
N GLY A 211 6.10 18.43 -14.64
CA GLY A 211 4.74 17.94 -14.39
C GLY A 211 3.97 17.57 -15.65
N LEU A 212 4.28 18.17 -16.81
CA LEU A 212 3.70 17.78 -18.10
C LEU A 212 4.26 16.45 -18.61
N VAL A 213 5.55 16.20 -18.36
CA VAL A 213 6.21 14.93 -18.69
C VAL A 213 5.63 13.81 -17.83
N LEU A 214 5.53 14.03 -16.52
CA LEU A 214 4.94 13.07 -15.58
C LEU A 214 3.48 12.77 -15.92
N ASP A 215 2.68 13.81 -16.19
CA ASP A 215 1.29 13.67 -16.66
C ASP A 215 1.20 12.73 -17.88
N LYS A 216 2.01 12.97 -18.91
CA LYS A 216 2.04 12.14 -20.11
C LYS A 216 2.47 10.69 -19.82
N LEU A 217 3.50 10.48 -18.98
CA LEU A 217 3.95 9.14 -18.59
C LEU A 217 2.87 8.37 -17.82
N PHE A 218 2.15 9.01 -16.90
CA PHE A 218 1.04 8.35 -16.19
C PHE A 218 -0.12 8.01 -17.11
N GLN A 219 -0.48 8.89 -18.04
CA GLN A 219 -1.47 8.56 -19.08
C GLN A 219 -1.03 7.34 -19.88
N TYR A 220 0.21 7.35 -20.39
CA TYR A 220 0.71 6.31 -21.28
C TYR A 220 1.04 5.00 -20.57
N SER A 221 1.22 5.01 -19.25
CA SER A 221 1.26 3.80 -18.43
C SER A 221 -0.09 3.08 -18.32
N ASN A 222 -1.18 3.76 -18.71
CA ASN A 222 -2.55 3.32 -18.54
C ASN A 222 -3.36 3.54 -19.84
N ASP A 223 -2.84 3.08 -20.97
CA ASP A 223 -3.47 3.15 -22.30
C ASP A 223 -3.86 4.57 -22.78
N GLY A 224 -3.19 5.60 -22.28
CA GLY A 224 -3.50 7.00 -22.58
C GLY A 224 -4.71 7.55 -21.80
N CYS A 225 -5.20 6.81 -20.79
CA CYS A 225 -6.29 7.28 -19.93
C CYS A 225 -5.88 8.50 -19.14
N THR A 226 -6.75 9.52 -19.11
CA THR A 226 -6.49 10.77 -18.37
C THR A 226 -6.99 10.73 -16.92
N ASN A 227 -7.76 9.70 -16.55
CA ASN A 227 -8.27 9.50 -15.20
C ASN A 227 -7.74 8.17 -14.63
N GLY A 228 -7.30 8.23 -13.40
CA GLY A 228 -6.74 7.10 -12.67
C GLY A 228 -5.23 6.97 -12.83
N ILE A 229 -4.57 6.64 -11.73
CA ILE A 229 -3.17 6.16 -11.71
C ILE A 229 -3.12 4.79 -11.05
N ALA A 230 -2.08 4.00 -11.36
CA ALA A 230 -1.93 2.64 -10.85
C ALA A 230 -1.91 2.61 -9.30
N ILE A 231 -2.69 1.72 -8.69
CA ILE A 231 -2.67 1.48 -7.24
C ILE A 231 -1.56 0.48 -6.92
N GLY A 232 -0.72 0.78 -5.93
CA GLY A 232 0.29 -0.16 -5.42
C GLY A 232 1.72 0.37 -5.52
N PRO A 233 2.20 0.81 -6.70
CA PRO A 233 3.57 1.30 -6.84
C PRO A 233 3.81 2.55 -6.00
N ALA A 234 4.98 2.63 -5.35
CA ALA A 234 5.34 3.74 -4.46
C ALA A 234 5.40 5.10 -5.19
N ILE A 235 5.66 5.09 -6.50
CA ILE A 235 5.66 6.31 -7.32
C ILE A 235 4.26 6.91 -7.44
N SER A 236 3.21 6.08 -7.52
CA SER A 236 1.83 6.55 -7.51
C SER A 236 1.45 7.18 -6.17
N ASP A 237 1.92 6.58 -5.06
CA ASP A 237 1.75 7.16 -3.72
C ASP A 237 2.45 8.53 -3.62
N LEU A 238 3.66 8.66 -4.18
CA LEU A 238 4.39 9.93 -4.16
C LEU A 238 3.67 11.03 -4.95
N ILE A 239 3.13 10.69 -6.12
CA ILE A 239 2.36 11.63 -6.94
C ILE A 239 1.05 12.01 -6.26
N ALA A 240 0.38 11.06 -5.62
CA ALA A 240 -0.81 11.31 -4.82
C ALA A 240 -0.49 12.30 -3.67
N GLU A 241 0.64 12.14 -2.97
CA GLU A 241 1.10 13.07 -1.94
C GLU A 241 1.39 14.48 -2.49
N ILE A 242 1.95 14.60 -3.70
CA ILE A 242 2.16 15.90 -4.36
C ILE A 242 0.83 16.61 -4.63
N ILE A 243 -0.16 15.89 -5.16
CA ILE A 243 -1.49 16.43 -5.45
C ILE A 243 -2.18 16.87 -4.16
N LEU A 244 -2.19 16.00 -3.14
CA LEU A 244 -2.83 16.31 -1.88
C LEU A 244 -2.12 17.43 -1.13
N SER A 245 -0.79 17.53 -1.17
CA SER A 245 -0.06 18.66 -0.58
C SER A 245 -0.51 20.01 -1.18
N ALA A 246 -0.82 20.05 -2.48
CA ALA A 246 -1.38 21.24 -3.11
C ALA A 246 -2.80 21.56 -2.58
N VAL A 247 -3.69 20.57 -2.50
CA VAL A 247 -5.04 20.72 -1.93
C VAL A 247 -4.98 21.18 -0.47
N ASP A 248 -4.14 20.52 0.33
CA ASP A 248 -3.92 20.74 1.75
C ASP A 248 -3.46 22.18 2.03
N THR A 249 -2.54 22.67 1.20
CA THR A 249 -2.00 24.02 1.29
C THR A 249 -3.06 25.08 1.01
N GLU A 250 -3.87 24.91 -0.05
CA GLU A 250 -4.92 25.88 -0.38
C GLU A 250 -6.04 25.89 0.67
N CYS A 251 -6.39 24.72 1.21
CA CYS A 251 -7.32 24.63 2.34
C CYS A 251 -6.76 25.39 3.57
N SER A 252 -5.49 25.14 3.90
CA SER A 252 -4.81 25.78 5.03
C SER A 252 -4.77 27.30 4.91
N LYS A 253 -4.44 27.84 3.73
CA LYS A 253 -4.44 29.30 3.48
C LYS A 253 -5.80 29.92 3.74
N ILE A 254 -6.88 29.29 3.28
CA ILE A 254 -8.24 29.81 3.47
C ILE A 254 -8.64 29.77 4.95
N MET A 255 -8.29 28.70 5.68
CA MET A 255 -8.57 28.60 7.11
C MET A 255 -7.79 29.65 7.91
N ILE A 256 -6.50 29.86 7.58
CA ILE A 256 -5.67 30.92 8.18
C ILE A 256 -6.29 32.30 7.95
N ALA A 257 -6.68 32.61 6.71
CA ALA A 257 -7.30 33.90 6.37
C ALA A 257 -8.64 34.14 7.09
N LYS A 258 -9.34 33.07 7.48
CA LYS A 258 -10.59 33.13 8.26
C LYS A 258 -10.37 33.11 9.78
N GLY A 259 -9.12 33.04 10.25
CA GLY A 259 -8.81 32.96 11.68
C GLY A 259 -9.23 31.65 12.33
N ILE A 260 -9.39 30.57 11.56
CA ILE A 260 -9.80 29.26 12.07
C ILE A 260 -8.57 28.52 12.59
N ASP A 261 -8.58 28.23 13.88
CA ASP A 261 -7.57 27.39 14.52
C ASP A 261 -7.97 25.91 14.48
N PHE A 262 -7.07 25.07 13.98
CA PHE A 262 -7.26 23.63 13.84
C PHE A 262 -5.91 22.91 13.73
N ILE A 263 -5.90 21.61 14.06
CA ILE A 263 -4.82 20.70 13.72
C ILE A 263 -5.35 19.70 12.69
N GLY A 264 -4.74 19.66 11.50
CA GLY A 264 -5.07 18.68 10.47
C GLY A 264 -3.97 17.64 10.34
N VAL A 265 -4.35 16.37 10.27
CA VAL A 265 -3.46 15.27 9.89
C VAL A 265 -4.09 14.44 8.80
N ARG A 266 -3.25 13.79 7.99
CA ARG A 266 -3.68 12.93 6.91
C ARG A 266 -2.82 11.67 6.82
N PHE A 267 -3.48 10.55 6.57
CA PHE A 267 -2.85 9.31 6.16
C PHE A 267 -3.45 8.83 4.84
N LYS A 268 -2.71 8.95 3.73
CA LYS A 268 -3.19 8.75 2.36
C LYS A 268 -4.45 9.58 2.11
N ASP A 269 -5.60 8.94 1.94
CA ASP A 269 -6.91 9.55 1.71
C ASP A 269 -7.72 9.82 2.99
N ASP A 270 -7.29 9.33 4.16
CA ASP A 270 -7.96 9.52 5.46
C ASP A 270 -7.48 10.83 6.12
N TYR A 271 -8.41 11.76 6.32
CA TYR A 271 -8.20 13.06 6.97
C TYR A 271 -8.79 13.09 8.36
N ARG A 272 -8.06 13.71 9.29
CA ARG A 272 -8.54 13.98 10.65
C ARG A 272 -8.21 15.40 11.06
N PHE A 273 -9.18 16.09 11.64
CA PHE A 273 -9.03 17.47 12.09
C PHE A 273 -9.52 17.65 13.52
N LEU A 274 -8.70 18.26 14.38
CA LEU A 274 -9.12 18.77 15.68
C LEU A 274 -9.60 20.22 15.52
N CYS A 275 -10.74 20.54 16.12
CA CYS A 275 -11.35 21.86 15.99
C CYS A 275 -12.19 22.25 17.24
N HIS A 276 -12.44 23.55 17.38
CA HIS A 276 -13.08 24.13 18.57
C HIS A 276 -14.61 24.04 18.55
N SER A 277 -15.22 24.02 17.37
CA SER A 277 -16.67 23.99 17.20
C SER A 277 -17.13 23.12 16.04
N LYS A 278 -18.41 22.70 16.07
CA LYS A 278 -19.06 22.05 14.92
C LYS A 278 -19.14 22.99 13.71
N GLN A 279 -19.18 24.31 13.91
CA GLN A 279 -19.12 25.28 12.82
C GLN A 279 -17.76 25.24 12.11
N ASP A 280 -16.66 25.18 12.86
CA ASP A 280 -15.30 25.08 12.31
C ASP A 280 -15.14 23.79 11.52
N ALA A 281 -15.57 22.65 12.08
CA ALA A 281 -15.57 21.37 11.37
C ALA A 281 -16.31 21.46 10.02
N LYS A 282 -17.51 22.06 10.01
CA LYS A 282 -18.30 22.25 8.79
C LYS A 282 -17.61 23.17 7.78
N LEU A 283 -16.90 24.19 8.23
CA LEU A 283 -16.16 25.10 7.37
C LEU A 283 -14.92 24.43 6.77
N ILE A 284 -14.18 23.66 7.57
CA ILE A 284 -13.02 22.87 7.14
C ILE A 284 -13.44 21.87 6.05
N ILE A 285 -14.43 21.01 6.32
CA ILE A 285 -14.84 19.98 5.35
C ILE A 285 -15.37 20.60 4.04
N LYS A 286 -16.16 21.68 4.11
CA LYS A 286 -16.65 22.38 2.91
C LYS A 286 -15.52 23.00 2.10
N THR A 287 -14.53 23.58 2.78
CA THR A 287 -13.37 24.17 2.10
C THR A 287 -12.52 23.08 1.47
N LEU A 288 -12.26 22.00 2.19
CA LEU A 288 -11.52 20.84 1.69
C LEU A 288 -12.19 20.26 0.44
N GLN A 289 -13.50 19.99 0.48
CA GLN A 289 -14.28 19.51 -0.67
C GLN A 289 -14.16 20.46 -1.86
N LYS A 290 -14.24 21.78 -1.65
CA LYS A 290 -14.10 22.77 -2.71
C LYS A 290 -12.70 22.74 -3.34
N GLN A 291 -11.64 22.61 -2.54
CA GLN A 291 -10.27 22.53 -3.07
C GLN A 291 -10.03 21.19 -3.78
N MET A 292 -10.49 20.07 -3.24
CA MET A 292 -10.42 18.75 -3.87
C MET A 292 -11.09 18.72 -5.24
N ALA A 293 -12.25 19.37 -5.39
CA ALA A 293 -12.97 19.43 -6.66
C ALA A 293 -12.15 20.11 -7.79
N LEU A 294 -11.22 21.01 -7.46
CA LEU A 294 -10.33 21.64 -8.46
C LEU A 294 -9.33 20.65 -9.09
N PHE A 295 -9.12 19.51 -8.43
CA PHE A 295 -8.27 18.39 -8.83
C PHE A 295 -9.08 17.12 -9.16
N ASN A 296 -10.39 17.26 -9.38
CA ASN A 296 -11.34 16.16 -9.67
C ASN A 296 -11.49 15.12 -8.54
N LEU A 297 -11.20 15.50 -7.30
CA LEU A 297 -11.35 14.65 -6.12
C LEU A 297 -12.64 14.98 -5.36
N THR A 298 -13.22 13.98 -4.70
CA THR A 298 -14.45 14.12 -3.91
C THR A 298 -14.31 13.41 -2.57
N LEU A 299 -14.81 14.02 -1.50
CA LEU A 299 -14.87 13.38 -0.19
C LEU A 299 -15.96 12.30 -0.14
N ASN A 300 -15.75 11.33 0.72
CA ASN A 300 -16.68 10.28 1.02
C ASN A 300 -17.62 10.74 2.14
N GLU A 301 -18.81 11.23 1.75
CA GLU A 301 -19.81 11.72 2.70
C GLU A 301 -20.19 10.67 3.75
N SER A 302 -20.32 9.40 3.34
CA SER A 302 -20.69 8.30 4.24
C SER A 302 -19.67 8.02 5.35
N LYS A 303 -18.40 8.39 5.14
CA LYS A 303 -17.32 8.26 6.12
C LYS A 303 -16.97 9.58 6.81
N SER A 304 -17.66 10.66 6.47
CA SER A 304 -17.39 11.98 7.02
C SER A 304 -18.20 12.21 8.28
N GLN A 305 -17.54 12.40 9.42
CA GLN A 305 -18.19 12.49 10.73
C GLN A 305 -17.52 13.51 11.64
N VAL A 306 -18.34 14.21 12.44
CA VAL A 306 -17.87 15.13 13.49
C VAL A 306 -18.28 14.56 14.83
N ILE A 307 -17.30 14.24 15.66
CA ILE A 307 -17.47 13.58 16.96
C ILE A 307 -16.99 14.54 18.05
N GLY A 308 -17.70 14.60 19.18
CA GLY A 308 -17.23 15.32 20.36
C GLY A 308 -16.06 14.57 20.99
N LEU A 309 -15.07 15.29 21.50
CA LEU A 309 -13.94 14.68 22.21
C LEU A 309 -14.32 14.34 23.66
N PRO A 310 -13.74 13.27 24.25
CA PRO A 310 -12.64 12.45 23.74
C PRO A 310 -13.06 11.32 22.79
N GLU A 311 -14.35 11.15 22.50
CA GLU A 311 -14.83 10.11 21.60
C GLU A 311 -14.24 10.25 20.19
N GLY A 312 -13.94 9.12 19.55
CA GLY A 312 -13.35 9.09 18.22
C GLY A 312 -11.83 9.27 18.16
N LEU A 313 -11.16 9.51 19.29
CA LEU A 313 -9.69 9.46 19.35
C LEU A 313 -9.13 8.04 19.29
N PHE A 314 -9.88 7.08 19.83
CA PHE A 314 -9.41 5.70 20.02
C PHE A 314 -10.00 4.72 19.00
N ARG A 315 -9.35 3.55 18.89
CA ARG A 315 -9.83 2.41 18.09
C ARG A 315 -10.61 1.45 18.98
N GLU A 316 -11.92 1.61 19.07
CA GLU A 316 -12.80 0.82 19.94
C GLU A 316 -12.62 -0.71 19.82
N TRP A 317 -12.39 -1.21 18.59
CA TRP A 317 -12.18 -2.65 18.35
C TRP A 317 -10.97 -3.22 19.11
N THR A 318 -9.95 -2.40 19.40
CA THR A 318 -8.75 -2.85 20.12
C THR A 318 -9.07 -3.15 21.58
N ALA A 319 -9.92 -2.34 22.21
CA ALA A 319 -10.39 -2.57 23.58
C ALA A 319 -11.28 -3.83 23.64
N GLU A 320 -12.22 -3.99 22.71
CA GLU A 320 -13.08 -5.20 22.67
C GLU A 320 -12.29 -6.48 22.36
N TYR A 321 -11.18 -6.38 21.62
CA TYR A 321 -10.33 -7.53 21.32
C TYR A 321 -9.43 -7.95 22.49
N GLN A 322 -9.13 -7.04 23.42
CA GLN A 322 -8.14 -7.24 24.48
C GLN A 322 -8.34 -8.55 25.30
N PRO A 323 -9.56 -8.96 25.72
CA PRO A 323 -9.78 -10.21 26.45
C PRO A 323 -9.39 -11.48 25.65
N PHE A 324 -9.43 -11.37 24.32
CA PHE A 324 -9.15 -12.45 23.38
C PHE A 324 -7.70 -12.47 22.91
N SER A 325 -6.94 -11.40 23.17
CA SER A 325 -5.54 -11.28 22.74
C SER A 325 -4.67 -12.45 23.23
N LEU A 326 -3.76 -12.85 22.36
CA LEU A 326 -2.73 -13.87 22.53
C LEU A 326 -1.33 -13.25 22.59
N ARG A 327 -1.22 -11.90 22.54
CA ARG A 327 0.06 -11.17 22.53
C ARG A 327 1.03 -11.67 23.59
N TYR A 328 0.59 -11.70 24.84
CA TYR A 328 1.42 -12.03 26.01
C TYR A 328 1.54 -13.54 26.32
N ARG A 329 0.98 -14.41 25.47
CA ARG A 329 1.04 -15.87 25.69
C ARG A 329 2.30 -16.44 25.01
N LYS A 330 3.11 -17.19 25.76
CA LYS A 330 4.25 -17.94 25.21
C LYS A 330 3.83 -19.21 24.47
N LYS A 331 2.85 -19.95 25.03
CA LYS A 331 2.25 -21.15 24.42
C LYS A 331 0.72 -21.02 24.41
N ILE A 332 0.09 -21.57 23.38
CA ILE A 332 -1.35 -21.49 23.14
C ILE A 332 -1.91 -22.92 23.05
N SER A 333 -2.89 -23.25 23.89
CA SER A 333 -3.66 -24.48 23.79
C SER A 333 -4.77 -24.35 22.74
N TYR A 334 -5.27 -25.47 22.21
CA TYR A 334 -6.34 -25.44 21.20
C TYR A 334 -7.59 -24.71 21.72
N LYS A 335 -8.00 -24.96 22.97
CA LYS A 335 -9.13 -24.25 23.61
C LYS A 335 -8.92 -22.73 23.65
N ARG A 336 -7.69 -22.25 23.91
CA ARG A 336 -7.40 -20.81 23.92
C ARG A 336 -7.35 -20.23 22.51
N PHE A 337 -6.80 -20.97 21.53
CA PHE A 337 -6.86 -20.60 20.12
C PHE A 337 -8.31 -20.44 19.66
N GLU A 338 -9.16 -21.42 19.94
CA GLU A 338 -10.57 -21.40 19.57
C GLU A 338 -11.32 -20.24 20.25
N ASN A 339 -11.07 -19.97 21.53
CA ASN A 339 -11.67 -18.83 22.23
C ASN A 339 -11.24 -17.49 21.60
N SER A 340 -9.96 -17.34 21.27
CA SER A 340 -9.45 -16.12 20.62
C SER A 340 -9.99 -15.96 19.21
N PHE A 341 -10.11 -17.05 18.45
CA PHE A 341 -10.74 -17.08 17.14
C PHE A 341 -12.20 -16.61 17.20
N ARG A 342 -13.00 -17.15 18.12
CA ARG A 342 -14.41 -16.75 18.31
C ARG A 342 -14.53 -15.28 18.72
N GLY A 343 -13.65 -14.82 19.61
CA GLY A 343 -13.56 -13.41 19.98
C GLY A 343 -13.22 -12.50 18.80
N THR A 344 -12.28 -12.93 17.95
CA THR A 344 -11.92 -12.23 16.72
C THR A 344 -13.13 -12.07 15.80
N LEU A 345 -13.91 -13.13 15.58
CA LEU A 345 -15.12 -13.07 14.76
C LEU A 345 -16.19 -12.16 15.34
N ASN A 346 -16.35 -12.15 16.67
CA ASN A 346 -17.32 -11.27 17.33
C ASN A 346 -16.95 -9.79 17.16
N VAL A 347 -15.66 -9.46 17.31
CA VAL A 347 -15.16 -8.09 17.13
C VAL A 347 -15.23 -7.68 15.66
N ASP A 348 -14.83 -8.56 14.73
CA ASP A 348 -14.91 -8.31 13.28
C ASP A 348 -16.34 -8.02 12.83
N LYS A 349 -17.32 -8.76 13.35
CA LYS A 349 -18.75 -8.53 13.08
C LYS A 349 -19.25 -7.17 13.58
N ARG A 350 -18.70 -6.66 14.68
CA ARG A 350 -19.09 -5.35 15.24
C ARG A 350 -18.35 -4.19 14.58
N PHE A 351 -17.11 -4.42 14.17
CA PHE A 351 -16.22 -3.43 13.59
C PHE A 351 -15.64 -3.95 12.27
N GLU A 352 -16.50 -4.00 11.26
CA GLU A 352 -16.15 -4.50 9.93
C GLU A 352 -15.02 -3.69 9.29
N GLY A 353 -14.15 -4.38 8.54
CA GLY A 353 -13.04 -3.75 7.83
C GLY A 353 -11.87 -3.29 8.71
N THR A 354 -11.88 -3.60 10.01
CA THR A 354 -10.80 -3.26 10.94
C THR A 354 -9.65 -4.28 10.93
N GLY A 355 -8.54 -3.94 11.60
CA GLY A 355 -7.31 -4.72 11.73
C GLY A 355 -7.41 -6.05 12.51
N VAL A 356 -8.58 -6.42 13.04
CA VAL A 356 -8.67 -7.46 14.10
C VAL A 356 -8.24 -8.86 13.65
N VAL A 357 -8.59 -9.27 12.42
CA VAL A 357 -8.17 -10.56 11.86
C VAL A 357 -6.65 -10.60 11.68
N ASP A 358 -6.06 -9.54 11.10
CA ASP A 358 -4.60 -9.44 10.93
C ASP A 358 -3.90 -9.48 12.30
N ARG A 359 -4.50 -8.83 13.32
CA ARG A 359 -3.99 -8.82 14.68
C ARG A 359 -4.00 -10.22 15.29
N PHE A 360 -5.12 -10.94 15.25
CA PHE A 360 -5.22 -12.31 15.74
C PHE A 360 -4.16 -13.22 15.10
N LEU A 361 -4.04 -13.18 13.78
CA LEU A 361 -3.06 -14.00 13.04
C LEU A 361 -1.62 -13.65 13.43
N SER A 362 -1.32 -12.37 13.65
CA SER A 362 0.03 -11.93 14.07
C SER A 362 0.42 -12.44 15.46
N GLU A 363 -0.57 -12.65 16.33
CA GLU A 363 -0.34 -13.09 17.70
C GLU A 363 -0.17 -14.61 17.82
N LEU A 364 -0.34 -15.38 16.74
CA LEU A 364 -0.17 -16.84 16.69
C LEU A 364 1.30 -17.30 16.60
N TYR A 365 2.22 -16.40 16.25
CA TYR A 365 3.64 -16.69 16.11
C TYR A 365 4.50 -15.62 16.82
N THR A 366 5.78 -15.92 17.01
CA THR A 366 6.75 -15.05 17.69
C THR A 366 7.47 -14.11 16.72
N LYS A 367 8.31 -13.19 17.22
CA LYS A 367 9.17 -12.32 16.38
C LYS A 367 10.10 -13.10 15.44
N ASN A 368 10.45 -14.33 15.80
CA ASN A 368 11.31 -15.25 15.04
C ASN A 368 10.50 -16.22 14.15
N GLN A 369 9.25 -15.86 13.81
CA GLN A 369 8.34 -16.63 12.96
C GLN A 369 7.98 -18.03 13.50
N GLN A 370 8.28 -18.33 14.77
CA GLN A 370 7.93 -19.62 15.40
C GLN A 370 6.48 -19.61 15.90
N LEU A 371 5.72 -20.66 15.60
CA LEU A 371 4.34 -20.81 16.12
C LEU A 371 4.34 -20.93 17.64
N LYS A 372 3.36 -20.29 18.28
CA LYS A 372 3.13 -20.39 19.73
C LYS A 372 2.28 -21.61 20.11
N PHE A 373 1.96 -22.48 19.16
CA PHE A 373 1.18 -23.69 19.39
C PHE A 373 1.78 -24.89 18.67
N ASN A 374 1.47 -26.09 19.19
CA ASN A 374 1.80 -27.37 18.58
C ASN A 374 0.65 -28.34 18.91
N PHE A 375 -0.40 -28.31 18.09
CA PHE A 375 -1.62 -29.09 18.32
C PHE A 375 -1.48 -30.55 17.90
N LYS A 376 -2.31 -31.43 18.47
CA LYS A 376 -2.43 -32.82 17.99
C LYS A 376 -3.12 -32.85 16.62
N ASP A 377 -2.90 -33.90 15.83
CA ASP A 377 -3.35 -33.97 14.43
C ASP A 377 -4.83 -33.58 14.20
N LYS A 378 -5.75 -34.08 15.04
CA LYS A 378 -7.18 -33.76 14.93
C LYS A 378 -7.47 -32.27 15.17
N GLU A 379 -6.82 -31.67 16.17
CA GLU A 379 -6.94 -30.25 16.50
C GLU A 379 -6.23 -29.38 15.46
N LEU A 380 -5.12 -29.86 14.91
CA LEU A 380 -4.36 -29.17 13.88
C LEU A 380 -5.17 -29.00 12.59
N LEU A 381 -5.83 -30.07 12.13
CA LEU A 381 -6.71 -30.00 10.95
C LEU A 381 -7.90 -29.06 11.18
N LYS A 382 -8.47 -29.04 12.40
CA LYS A 382 -9.49 -28.06 12.76
C LYS A 382 -8.95 -26.63 12.72
N ALA A 383 -7.76 -26.40 13.25
CA ALA A 383 -7.13 -25.08 13.21
C ALA A 383 -6.89 -24.61 11.77
N ILE A 384 -6.39 -25.47 10.88
CA ILE A 384 -6.21 -25.16 9.45
C ILE A 384 -7.53 -24.81 8.79
N SER A 385 -8.59 -25.59 9.02
CA SER A 385 -9.93 -25.30 8.50
C SER A 385 -10.44 -23.94 8.98
N LEU A 386 -10.31 -23.65 10.29
CA LEU A 386 -10.70 -22.36 10.87
C LEU A 386 -9.91 -21.19 10.28
N LEU A 387 -8.58 -21.35 10.11
CA LEU A 387 -7.73 -20.33 9.51
C LEU A 387 -8.11 -20.05 8.06
N LEU A 388 -8.34 -21.07 7.24
CA LEU A 388 -8.77 -20.89 5.85
C LEU A 388 -10.12 -20.18 5.76
N MET A 389 -11.06 -20.46 6.68
CA MET A 389 -12.35 -19.75 6.74
C MET A 389 -12.22 -18.25 7.12
N LEU A 390 -11.11 -17.79 7.70
CA LEU A 390 -10.89 -16.36 7.95
C LEU A 390 -10.60 -15.56 6.68
N LYS A 391 -10.14 -16.20 5.60
CA LYS A 391 -9.96 -15.55 4.31
C LYS A 391 -11.26 -14.88 3.85
N GLU A 392 -12.38 -15.58 3.99
CA GLU A 392 -13.70 -15.10 3.59
C GLU A 392 -14.17 -13.90 4.43
N ARG A 393 -13.57 -13.67 5.61
CA ARG A 393 -13.77 -12.44 6.39
C ARG A 393 -12.85 -11.31 5.93
N ARG A 394 -11.62 -11.67 5.52
CA ARG A 394 -10.62 -10.70 5.10
C ARG A 394 -9.59 -11.28 4.12
N ASN A 395 -9.76 -10.98 2.83
CA ASN A 395 -8.85 -11.42 1.78
C ASN A 395 -7.39 -10.95 1.97
N LYS A 396 -7.19 -9.78 2.61
CA LYS A 396 -5.85 -9.26 2.97
C LYS A 396 -5.06 -10.23 3.85
N SER A 397 -5.76 -11.02 4.66
CA SER A 397 -5.15 -11.93 5.63
C SER A 397 -4.75 -13.29 5.02
N PHE A 398 -5.19 -13.59 3.80
CA PHE A 398 -4.94 -14.90 3.16
C PHE A 398 -3.45 -15.25 3.04
N PRO A 399 -2.56 -14.35 2.60
CA PRO A 399 -1.12 -14.65 2.54
C PRO A 399 -0.55 -15.00 3.92
N GLN A 400 -1.01 -14.31 4.97
CA GLN A 400 -0.54 -14.55 6.33
C GLN A 400 -1.07 -15.90 6.88
N ILE A 401 -2.30 -16.27 6.53
CA ILE A 401 -2.85 -17.61 6.79
C ILE A 401 -1.96 -18.67 6.15
N LEU A 402 -1.59 -18.50 4.87
CA LEU A 402 -0.67 -19.41 4.18
C LEU A 402 0.69 -19.46 4.88
N GLY A 403 1.23 -18.33 5.34
CA GLY A 403 2.48 -18.33 6.10
C GLY A 403 2.40 -19.04 7.45
N ILE A 404 1.27 -18.97 8.16
CA ILE A 404 1.07 -19.77 9.38
C ILE A 404 1.04 -21.25 9.04
N ILE A 405 0.37 -21.62 7.95
CA ILE A 405 0.26 -23.03 7.53
C ILE A 405 1.60 -23.57 6.99
N GLU A 406 2.40 -22.73 6.32
CA GLU A 406 3.80 -23.03 5.97
C GLU A 406 4.58 -23.48 7.21
N GLN A 407 4.49 -22.73 8.32
CA GLN A 407 5.15 -23.10 9.57
C GLN A 407 4.54 -24.35 10.22
N ILE A 408 3.23 -24.58 10.09
CA ILE A 408 2.59 -25.82 10.55
C ILE A 408 3.20 -27.02 9.81
N ILE A 409 3.35 -26.93 8.50
CA ILE A 409 3.94 -27.99 7.66
C ILE A 409 5.39 -28.24 8.08
N GLU A 410 6.20 -27.19 8.23
CA GLU A 410 7.61 -27.32 8.63
C GLU A 410 7.76 -27.99 10.00
N GLN A 411 6.97 -27.59 11.00
CA GLN A 411 6.98 -28.20 12.34
C GLN A 411 6.55 -29.68 12.34
N ASN A 412 5.79 -30.10 11.32
CA ASN A 412 5.28 -31.47 11.19
C ASN A 412 5.89 -32.23 10.02
N LYS A 413 7.03 -31.79 9.45
CA LYS A 413 7.67 -32.42 8.28
C LYS A 413 7.98 -33.91 8.44
N GLY A 414 8.25 -34.36 9.68
CA GLY A 414 8.45 -35.78 10.00
C GLY A 414 7.16 -36.62 10.07
N LYS A 415 5.98 -35.99 10.08
CA LYS A 415 4.67 -36.66 10.17
C LYS A 415 4.03 -36.75 8.79
N VAL A 416 4.51 -37.69 7.97
CA VAL A 416 4.08 -37.89 6.57
C VAL A 416 2.55 -37.91 6.41
N LYS A 417 1.84 -38.64 7.27
CA LYS A 417 0.36 -38.73 7.23
C LYS A 417 -0.33 -37.38 7.48
N THR A 418 0.21 -36.56 8.37
CA THR A 418 -0.35 -35.24 8.68
C THR A 418 -0.10 -34.28 7.53
N VAL A 419 1.14 -34.23 7.02
CA VAL A 419 1.50 -33.37 5.87
C VAL A 419 0.70 -33.76 4.63
N SER A 420 0.57 -35.06 4.33
CA SER A 420 -0.23 -35.55 3.20
C SER A 420 -1.69 -35.08 3.27
N LYS A 421 -2.32 -35.14 4.44
CA LYS A 421 -3.69 -34.60 4.62
C LYS A 421 -3.77 -33.10 4.37
N ILE A 422 -2.77 -32.34 4.82
CA ILE A 422 -2.71 -30.90 4.56
C ILE A 422 -2.56 -30.65 3.05
N SER A 423 -1.66 -31.37 2.38
CA SER A 423 -1.49 -31.28 0.92
C SER A 423 -2.80 -31.54 0.18
N SER A 424 -3.56 -32.58 0.55
CA SER A 424 -4.86 -32.87 -0.07
C SER A 424 -5.90 -31.76 0.12
N VAL A 425 -5.89 -31.04 1.25
CA VAL A 425 -6.75 -29.87 1.45
C VAL A 425 -6.43 -28.77 0.44
N PHE A 426 -5.14 -28.47 0.24
CA PHE A 426 -4.70 -27.45 -0.71
C PHE A 426 -4.87 -27.88 -2.18
N GLU A 427 -4.70 -29.17 -2.48
CA GLU A 427 -4.95 -29.71 -3.81
C GLU A 427 -6.42 -29.52 -4.20
N ASN A 428 -7.34 -29.87 -3.30
CA ASN A 428 -8.77 -29.66 -3.53
C ASN A 428 -9.11 -28.18 -3.71
N LEU A 429 -8.58 -27.31 -2.83
CA LEU A 429 -8.81 -25.86 -2.90
C LEU A 429 -8.26 -25.26 -4.21
N LEU A 430 -7.03 -25.61 -4.59
CA LEU A 430 -6.41 -25.12 -5.82
C LEU A 430 -7.20 -25.59 -7.05
N ASN A 431 -7.56 -26.88 -7.11
CA ASN A 431 -8.30 -27.45 -8.23
C ASN A 431 -9.70 -26.85 -8.37
N GLU A 432 -10.36 -26.51 -7.26
CA GLU A 432 -11.64 -25.79 -7.26
C GLU A 432 -11.48 -24.38 -7.86
N LYS A 433 -10.48 -23.62 -7.41
CA LYS A 433 -10.18 -22.27 -7.91
C LYS A 433 -9.73 -22.24 -9.37
N LEU A 434 -9.02 -23.26 -9.84
CA LEU A 434 -8.57 -23.38 -11.23
C LEU A 434 -9.72 -23.54 -12.23
N LYS A 435 -10.94 -23.88 -11.79
CA LYS A 435 -12.12 -23.96 -12.68
C LYS A 435 -12.52 -22.59 -13.23
N SER A 436 -12.29 -21.52 -12.47
CA SER A 436 -12.59 -20.13 -12.86
C SER A 436 -11.38 -19.24 -12.57
N ILE A 437 -10.36 -19.32 -13.42
CA ILE A 437 -9.08 -18.62 -13.21
C ILE A 437 -9.28 -17.11 -13.10
N ASP A 438 -10.08 -16.54 -13.99
CA ASP A 438 -10.23 -15.08 -14.08
C ASP A 438 -10.94 -14.49 -12.85
N ASP A 439 -11.84 -15.25 -12.22
CA ASP A 439 -12.52 -14.84 -10.98
C ASP A 439 -11.66 -15.07 -9.72
N ASN A 440 -10.67 -15.96 -9.81
CA ASN A 440 -9.87 -16.41 -8.66
C ASN A 440 -8.38 -16.02 -8.78
N GLN A 441 -8.06 -14.98 -9.55
CA GLN A 441 -6.66 -14.64 -9.85
C GLN A 441 -5.82 -14.44 -8.59
N TYR A 442 -6.29 -13.63 -7.63
CA TYR A 442 -5.56 -13.36 -6.39
C TYR A 442 -5.30 -14.64 -5.57
N ASP A 443 -6.33 -15.48 -5.41
CA ASP A 443 -6.22 -16.76 -4.69
C ASP A 443 -5.22 -17.69 -5.39
N LEU A 444 -5.33 -17.80 -6.72
CA LEU A 444 -4.47 -18.66 -7.53
C LEU A 444 -3.02 -18.18 -7.54
N LEU A 445 -2.74 -16.88 -7.50
CA LEU A 445 -1.38 -16.36 -7.39
C LEU A 445 -0.72 -16.86 -6.10
N TRP A 446 -1.41 -16.70 -4.97
CA TRP A 446 -0.88 -17.10 -3.66
C TRP A 446 -0.83 -18.62 -3.47
N LEU A 447 -1.88 -19.34 -3.88
CA LEU A 447 -1.91 -20.81 -3.80
C LEU A 447 -0.86 -21.44 -4.72
N SER A 448 -0.70 -20.95 -5.94
CA SER A 448 0.30 -21.47 -6.88
C SER A 448 1.72 -21.27 -6.36
N TYR A 449 2.01 -20.09 -5.80
CA TYR A 449 3.30 -19.83 -5.15
C TYR A 449 3.49 -20.76 -3.95
N PHE A 450 2.51 -20.83 -3.04
CA PHE A 450 2.56 -21.64 -1.82
C PHE A 450 2.86 -23.11 -2.13
N VAL A 451 2.07 -23.73 -3.01
CA VAL A 451 2.23 -25.13 -3.42
C VAL A 451 3.60 -25.37 -4.07
N LYS A 452 4.04 -24.49 -4.98
CA LYS A 452 5.36 -24.62 -5.62
C LYS A 452 6.53 -24.41 -4.67
N SER A 453 6.43 -23.44 -3.77
CA SER A 453 7.50 -23.08 -2.83
C SER A 453 7.80 -24.18 -1.80
N LEU A 454 6.77 -24.99 -1.51
CA LEU A 454 6.82 -26.12 -0.57
C LEU A 454 6.89 -27.49 -1.26
N ASP A 455 6.82 -27.52 -2.59
CA ASP A 455 6.83 -28.76 -3.39
C ASP A 455 5.78 -29.77 -2.91
N LEU A 456 4.55 -29.30 -2.64
CA LEU A 456 3.50 -30.14 -2.04
C LEU A 456 2.93 -31.18 -3.01
N PHE A 457 2.71 -30.76 -4.26
CA PHE A 457 2.20 -31.58 -5.36
C PHE A 457 2.38 -30.82 -6.69
N PRO A 458 2.44 -31.52 -7.84
CA PRO A 458 2.49 -30.88 -9.15
C PRO A 458 1.15 -30.19 -9.48
N ILE A 459 1.21 -28.98 -10.01
CA ILE A 459 0.01 -28.21 -10.41
C ILE A 459 -0.34 -28.49 -11.87
N ALA A 460 -1.52 -29.06 -12.11
CA ALA A 460 -2.08 -29.23 -13.44
C ALA A 460 -2.77 -27.95 -13.93
N PHE A 461 -1.96 -26.99 -14.40
CA PHE A 461 -2.50 -25.75 -14.96
C PHE A 461 -3.31 -25.98 -16.25
N PRO A 462 -4.47 -25.32 -16.43
CA PRO A 462 -5.19 -25.32 -17.70
C PRO A 462 -4.34 -24.85 -18.89
N LYS A 463 -4.75 -25.26 -20.10
CA LYS A 463 -4.07 -24.89 -21.35
C LYS A 463 -4.12 -23.39 -21.61
N LYS A 464 -5.31 -22.78 -21.44
CA LYS A 464 -5.53 -21.34 -21.61
C LYS A 464 -5.47 -20.67 -20.24
N ILE A 465 -4.57 -19.70 -20.10
CA ILE A 465 -4.46 -18.80 -18.96
C ILE A 465 -4.38 -17.41 -19.58
N ASN A 466 -5.20 -16.46 -19.12
CA ASN A 466 -5.14 -15.09 -19.60
C ASN A 466 -4.07 -14.31 -18.82
N SER A 467 -4.19 -14.31 -17.48
CA SER A 467 -3.27 -13.62 -16.55
C SER A 467 -1.79 -13.94 -16.77
N GLU A 468 -1.01 -12.91 -17.10
CA GLU A 468 0.45 -12.96 -17.25
C GLU A 468 1.14 -13.29 -15.93
N LEU A 469 0.57 -12.89 -14.80
CA LEU A 469 1.14 -13.18 -13.49
C LEU A 469 1.04 -14.68 -13.17
N ILE A 470 -0.11 -15.31 -13.44
CA ILE A 470 -0.26 -16.77 -13.27
C ILE A 470 0.63 -17.53 -14.26
N LYS A 471 0.74 -17.07 -15.52
CA LYS A 471 1.72 -17.62 -16.48
C LYS A 471 3.15 -17.51 -15.94
N SER A 472 3.50 -16.40 -15.30
CA SER A 472 4.84 -16.19 -14.74
C SER A 472 5.15 -17.21 -13.64
N LEU A 473 4.19 -17.49 -12.76
CA LEU A 473 4.31 -18.56 -11.76
C LEU A 473 4.37 -19.94 -12.42
N LYS A 474 3.52 -20.24 -13.42
CA LYS A 474 3.52 -21.51 -14.15
C LYS A 474 4.89 -21.81 -14.77
N ASN A 475 5.43 -20.84 -15.50
CA ASN A 475 6.67 -20.98 -16.27
C ASN A 475 7.93 -20.64 -15.46
N ASN A 476 7.78 -20.15 -14.23
CA ASN A 476 8.85 -19.72 -13.32
C ASN A 476 9.79 -18.66 -13.94
N LYS A 477 9.23 -17.71 -14.69
CA LYS A 477 9.92 -16.59 -15.35
C LYS A 477 8.93 -15.46 -15.64
N VAL A 478 9.40 -14.26 -15.95
CA VAL A 478 8.48 -13.15 -16.33
C VAL A 478 7.73 -13.48 -17.62
N GLU A 479 6.42 -13.23 -17.63
CA GLU A 479 5.52 -13.42 -18.78
C GLU A 479 4.76 -12.14 -19.21
N PHE A 480 5.09 -10.98 -18.63
CA PHE A 480 4.50 -9.67 -18.96
C PHE A 480 5.58 -8.68 -19.46
N PHE A 481 5.15 -7.61 -20.15
CA PHE A 481 6.00 -6.53 -20.67
C PHE A 481 7.21 -7.00 -21.50
N LYS A 482 7.01 -8.00 -22.36
CA LYS A 482 8.10 -8.56 -23.20
C LYS A 482 8.27 -7.78 -24.50
N PRO A 483 9.51 -7.51 -24.95
CA PRO A 483 10.79 -7.83 -24.30
C PRO A 483 11.15 -6.85 -23.17
N ILE A 484 11.74 -7.38 -22.09
CA ILE A 484 12.26 -6.58 -20.97
C ILE A 484 13.75 -6.29 -21.20
N PRO A 485 14.24 -5.06 -20.97
CA PRO A 485 15.66 -4.75 -20.98
C PRO A 485 16.49 -5.69 -20.09
N THR A 486 17.69 -6.06 -20.54
CA THR A 486 18.51 -7.12 -19.90
C THR A 486 19.01 -6.77 -18.49
N ASP A 487 19.08 -5.48 -18.19
CA ASP A 487 19.44 -4.91 -16.89
C ASP A 487 18.28 -4.83 -15.90
N ILE A 488 17.06 -5.17 -16.34
CA ILE A 488 15.85 -5.16 -15.52
C ILE A 488 15.40 -6.61 -15.26
N LYS A 489 15.36 -7.00 -13.98
CA LYS A 489 14.96 -8.33 -13.50
C LYS A 489 13.80 -8.19 -12.53
N LEU A 490 12.58 -8.42 -13.02
CA LEU A 490 11.34 -8.20 -12.27
C LEU A 490 10.81 -9.45 -11.54
N PHE A 491 11.47 -10.60 -11.65
CA PHE A 491 10.99 -11.85 -11.05
C PHE A 491 12.12 -12.64 -10.42
N GLU A 492 11.86 -13.14 -9.22
CA GLU A 492 12.68 -14.13 -8.53
C GLU A 492 12.07 -15.51 -8.75
N THR A 493 12.87 -16.44 -9.29
CA THR A 493 12.43 -17.81 -9.51
C THR A 493 12.04 -18.46 -8.20
N VAL A 494 10.92 -19.19 -8.19
CA VAL A 494 10.52 -20.03 -7.07
C VAL A 494 11.56 -21.15 -6.95
N LYS A 495 12.27 -21.16 -5.82
CA LYS A 495 13.34 -22.11 -5.53
C LYS A 495 12.77 -23.38 -4.88
N LYS A 496 13.63 -24.40 -4.72
CA LYS A 496 13.32 -25.60 -3.92
C LYS A 496 12.93 -25.23 -2.48
N PRO A 497 12.16 -26.11 -1.78
CA PRO A 497 11.83 -25.91 -0.36
C PRO A 497 13.06 -25.53 0.47
N THR A 498 12.89 -24.70 1.50
CA THR A 498 13.92 -24.11 2.38
C THR A 498 14.83 -23.02 1.79
N LYS A 499 14.87 -22.85 0.45
CA LYS A 499 15.65 -21.77 -0.20
C LYS A 499 14.85 -20.51 -0.48
N ASN A 500 13.54 -20.56 -0.29
CA ASN A 500 12.63 -19.42 -0.43
C ASN A 500 12.60 -18.62 0.89
N VAL A 501 12.29 -17.32 0.79
CA VAL A 501 11.99 -16.51 1.98
C VAL A 501 10.69 -17.03 2.60
N LEU A 502 10.69 -17.27 3.92
CA LEU A 502 9.49 -17.68 4.65
C LEU A 502 8.37 -16.64 4.45
N LEU A 503 7.14 -17.11 4.21
CA LEU A 503 6.00 -16.24 3.99
C LEU A 503 5.74 -15.30 5.17
N LEU A 504 5.86 -15.79 6.42
CA LEU A 504 5.71 -14.92 7.60
C LEU A 504 6.81 -13.87 7.74
N LYS A 505 8.01 -14.12 7.16
CA LYS A 505 9.09 -13.14 7.13
C LYS A 505 8.82 -12.08 6.06
N HIS A 506 8.33 -12.50 4.89
CA HIS A 506 7.88 -11.60 3.82
C HIS A 506 6.70 -10.72 4.24
N LEU A 507 5.76 -11.28 5.01
CA LEU A 507 4.50 -10.63 5.40
C LEU A 507 4.50 -10.02 6.80
N ALA A 508 5.67 -9.76 7.39
CA ALA A 508 5.75 -9.26 8.76
C ALA A 508 5.20 -7.81 8.87
N ILE A 509 3.89 -7.69 9.12
CA ILE A 509 3.13 -6.43 9.16
C ILE A 509 3.17 -5.77 10.56
N PHE A 510 3.33 -6.54 11.64
CA PHE A 510 3.34 -5.99 13.01
C PHE A 510 4.67 -6.22 13.72
N LYS A 511 5.07 -5.26 14.56
CA LYS A 511 6.12 -5.49 15.56
C LYS A 511 5.60 -6.51 16.57
N ASN A 512 6.15 -7.72 16.54
CA ASN A 512 6.03 -8.65 17.66
C ASN A 512 6.95 -8.13 18.79
N GLU A 513 6.49 -7.12 19.51
CA GLU A 513 7.12 -6.67 20.75
C GLU A 513 6.90 -7.73 21.82
N ILE A 514 7.87 -8.63 21.93
CA ILE A 514 8.22 -9.24 23.19
C ILE A 514 9.60 -8.67 23.52
N VAL A 515 9.58 -7.67 24.40
CA VAL A 515 10.75 -7.34 25.23
C VAL A 515 11.06 -8.65 25.97
N GLU A 516 12.22 -9.21 25.67
CA GLU A 516 12.78 -10.32 26.45
C GLU A 516 13.10 -9.86 27.86
#